data_AF-A0A8C7GLN4-F1
#
_entry.id   AF-A0A8C7GLN4-F1
#
_cell.length_a   1.000
_cell.length_b   1.000
_cell.length_c   1.000
_cell.angle_alpha   90.00
_cell.angle_beta   90.00
_cell.angle_gamma   90.00
#
_symmetry.space_group_name_H-M   'P 1'
#
loop_
_entity.id
_entity.type
_entity.pdbx_description
1 polymer ?
#
loop_
_entity_poly.entity_id
_entity_poly.type
_entity_poly.pdbx_seq_one_letter_code
_entity_poly.pdbx_strand_id
1 'polypeptide(L)'
;MIPVSQFISALRSTGLLTSDPRLSDCMRQLRQSMQDSAGTVMMDPKLFRKCVGANILLLTQAFRRKFIIPDFEAFASNINQLYYSTQRQVGGHVADYIPQLAKFSPDLWGVSLCTVDGQRHSAGDTKVPFCLQSCVKPLEYAIAVHEIGTEHVHRYVGKEPSGLKFNQLSLDEEDKPHNPMVNAGAIVISSLLKVRGFLGVMEYLKKMAGTEYVGFSNATFQSEKETGDRNFAIGYYLKEKKCFPKNADMIAALDFYFQLCSIEVTCESGSVMAATLANGGICPITGEQVLSAEAVRNTLSLMHSCGMYDFSGQFAFHVGLPAKSGVSGAVLLVVPNVMGIMCWSPPLDRVGNSVRGIHFCQELVSLFNFHNYDNLRHFARKLDPLICLESLISSSRPSVIPINLLLYSSFLPSLAPVLPPRFALSAVDMEEKDYDSRTALHVASAEGNVEAVIFLTGTCQVNPHIKDRWGNTPLDDARQFGRDRVVSVLTEYQRLYPCSSESQSETEDQRKLRHIEGGGLSQTDRTCLTI
;
A
#
# COMPACT_ATOMS: atom_id res chain seq x y z
N MET A 1 0.23 7.27 37.43
CA MET A 1 -1.04 7.72 36.84
C MET A 1 -0.75 8.28 35.46
N ILE A 2 -1.64 8.08 34.48
CA ILE A 2 -1.42 8.48 33.09
C ILE A 2 -2.40 9.59 32.74
N PRO A 3 -1.97 10.76 32.24
CA PRO A 3 -2.89 11.78 31.74
C PRO A 3 -3.72 11.23 30.57
N VAL A 4 -5.03 11.48 30.56
CA VAL A 4 -5.91 11.05 29.45
C VAL A 4 -5.45 11.60 28.10
N SER A 5 -4.92 12.83 28.07
CA SER A 5 -4.34 13.44 26.87
C SER A 5 -3.16 12.63 26.31
N GLN A 6 -2.28 12.13 27.18
CA GLN A 6 -1.15 11.30 26.79
C GLN A 6 -1.62 9.95 26.23
N PHE A 7 -2.64 9.34 26.83
CA PHE A 7 -3.24 8.10 26.31
C PHE A 7 -3.85 8.30 24.91
N ILE A 8 -4.62 9.37 24.70
CA ILE A 8 -5.22 9.68 23.39
C ILE A 8 -4.13 10.00 22.35
N SER A 9 -3.07 10.72 22.74
CA SER A 9 -1.95 11.01 21.85
C SER A 9 -1.22 9.73 21.44
N ALA A 10 -0.94 8.84 22.40
CA ALA A 10 -0.29 7.55 22.15
C ALA A 10 -1.19 6.61 21.33
N LEU A 11 -2.51 6.70 21.48
CA LEU A 11 -3.44 5.95 20.63
C LEU A 11 -3.41 6.47 19.20
N ARG A 12 -3.39 7.80 18.99
CA ARG A 12 -3.31 8.39 17.66
C ARG A 12 -2.01 8.06 16.94
N SER A 13 -0.88 7.94 17.66
CA SER A 13 0.39 7.55 17.06
C SER A 13 0.39 6.10 16.53
N THR A 14 -0.54 5.24 17.00
CA THR A 14 -0.76 3.91 16.40
C THR A 14 -1.48 3.96 15.05
N GLY A 15 -2.01 5.13 14.67
CA GLY A 15 -2.83 5.33 13.47
C GLY A 15 -4.32 5.14 13.67
N LEU A 16 -4.77 4.68 14.85
CA LEU A 16 -6.20 4.59 15.15
C LEU A 16 -6.81 5.98 15.41
N LEU A 17 -7.99 6.21 14.84
CA LEU A 17 -8.76 7.42 15.10
C LEU A 17 -9.62 7.27 16.35
N THR A 18 -9.85 8.38 17.05
CA THR A 18 -10.76 8.41 18.21
C THR A 18 -12.23 8.21 17.84
N SER A 19 -12.56 8.29 16.54
CA SER A 19 -13.88 8.02 15.98
C SER A 19 -14.09 6.56 15.57
N ASP A 20 -13.09 5.68 15.75
CA ASP A 20 -13.21 4.27 15.41
C ASP A 20 -14.40 3.62 16.16
N PRO A 21 -15.39 3.03 15.45
CA PRO A 21 -16.54 2.37 16.08
C PRO A 21 -16.15 1.29 17.10
N ARG A 22 -15.05 0.56 16.87
CA ARG A 22 -14.52 -0.48 17.77
C ARG A 22 -13.93 0.10 19.06
N LEU A 23 -13.75 1.41 19.16
CA LEU A 23 -13.29 2.13 20.36
C LEU A 23 -14.39 2.97 21.03
N SER A 24 -15.62 2.91 20.53
CA SER A 24 -16.74 3.75 20.99
C SER A 24 -17.01 3.63 22.49
N ASP A 25 -16.98 2.41 23.05
CA ASP A 25 -17.17 2.18 24.49
C ASP A 25 -16.05 2.81 25.32
N CYS A 26 -14.79 2.59 24.94
CA CYS A 26 -13.63 3.20 25.60
C CYS A 26 -13.72 4.73 25.57
N MET A 27 -14.00 5.31 24.41
CA MET A 27 -14.12 6.76 24.24
C MET A 27 -15.30 7.34 25.01
N ARG A 28 -16.43 6.64 25.07
CA ARG A 28 -17.60 7.05 25.87
C ARG A 28 -17.27 7.10 27.36
N GLN A 29 -16.61 6.06 27.88
CA GLN A 29 -16.21 6.02 29.29
C GLN A 29 -15.17 7.08 29.65
N LEU A 30 -14.19 7.31 28.75
CA LEU A 30 -13.21 8.39 28.90
C LEU A 30 -13.89 9.76 28.97
N ARG A 31 -14.84 10.05 28.06
CA ARG A 31 -15.58 11.31 28.05
C ARG A 31 -16.40 11.51 29.32
N GLN A 32 -17.07 10.46 29.82
CA GLN A 32 -17.82 10.53 31.07
C GLN A 32 -16.90 10.89 32.25
N SER A 33 -15.75 10.23 32.37
CA SER A 33 -14.79 10.52 33.45
C SER A 33 -14.15 11.90 33.35
N MET A 34 -14.04 12.45 32.13
CA MET A 34 -13.61 13.84 31.91
C MET A 34 -14.68 14.87 32.28
N GLN A 35 -15.96 14.55 32.12
CA GLN A 35 -17.06 15.45 32.51
C GLN A 35 -17.24 15.52 34.04
N ASP A 36 -16.97 14.41 34.73
CA ASP A 36 -17.08 14.33 36.20
C ASP A 36 -15.96 15.07 36.95
N SER A 37 -14.90 15.50 36.25
CA SER A 37 -13.70 16.10 36.85
C SER A 37 -13.47 17.53 36.35
N ALA A 38 -13.28 18.49 37.25
CA ALA A 38 -13.05 19.90 36.91
C ALA A 38 -11.60 20.23 36.43
N GLY A 39 -10.75 19.23 36.16
CA GLY A 39 -9.34 19.41 35.84
C GLY A 39 -8.74 18.28 35.00
N THR A 40 -7.42 18.31 34.77
CA THR A 40 -6.72 17.28 33.99
C THR A 40 -6.91 15.91 34.63
N VAL A 41 -7.68 15.04 33.96
CA VAL A 41 -7.98 13.70 34.46
C VAL A 41 -6.74 12.83 34.37
N MET A 42 -6.33 12.32 35.53
CA MET A 42 -5.26 11.35 35.69
C MET A 42 -5.89 9.96 35.79
N MET A 43 -5.51 9.07 34.89
CA MET A 43 -5.95 7.67 34.94
C MET A 43 -5.15 6.91 35.98
N ASP A 44 -5.84 6.43 37.00
CA ASP A 44 -5.35 5.40 37.90
C ASP A 44 -5.59 4.00 37.27
N PRO A 45 -4.96 2.93 37.79
CA PRO A 45 -5.10 1.58 37.22
C PRO A 45 -6.55 1.07 37.19
N LYS A 46 -7.40 1.53 38.14
CA LYS A 46 -8.82 1.14 38.20
C LYS A 46 -9.62 1.81 37.10
N LEU A 47 -9.47 3.12 36.92
CA LEU A 47 -10.10 3.88 35.85
C LEU A 47 -9.64 3.39 34.48
N PHE A 48 -8.33 3.14 34.32
CA PHE A 48 -7.79 2.56 33.09
C PHE A 48 -8.48 1.24 32.75
N ARG A 49 -8.50 0.28 33.68
CA ARG A 49 -9.15 -1.03 33.48
C ARG A 49 -10.64 -0.91 33.15
N LYS A 50 -11.35 0.04 33.78
CA LYS A 50 -12.74 0.34 33.48
C LYS A 50 -12.88 0.80 32.02
N CYS A 51 -12.15 1.83 31.64
CA CYS A 51 -12.20 2.45 30.31
C CYS A 51 -11.79 1.51 29.17
N VAL A 52 -10.72 0.72 29.34
CA VAL A 52 -10.20 -0.12 28.24
C VAL A 52 -10.81 -1.52 28.18
N GLY A 53 -11.55 -1.94 29.21
CA GLY A 53 -11.95 -3.34 29.40
C GLY A 53 -12.66 -3.98 28.20
N ALA A 54 -13.60 -3.26 27.56
CA ALA A 54 -14.34 -3.75 26.41
C ALA A 54 -13.50 -3.84 25.12
N ASN A 55 -12.46 -3.00 24.99
CA ASN A 55 -11.69 -2.81 23.75
C ASN A 55 -10.22 -3.24 23.92
N ILE A 56 -9.89 -3.97 24.99
CA ILE A 56 -8.53 -4.28 25.39
C ILE A 56 -7.76 -5.09 24.34
N LEU A 57 -8.42 -5.98 23.60
CA LEU A 57 -7.77 -6.80 22.58
C LEU A 57 -7.21 -5.94 21.43
N LEU A 58 -8.03 -5.03 20.90
CA LEU A 58 -7.62 -4.08 19.86
C LEU A 58 -6.51 -3.14 20.37
N LEU A 59 -6.68 -2.58 21.56
CA LEU A 59 -5.67 -1.71 22.17
C LEU A 59 -4.35 -2.46 22.44
N THR A 60 -4.42 -3.73 22.81
CA THR A 60 -3.23 -4.58 23.00
C THR A 60 -2.50 -4.79 21.68
N GLN A 61 -3.21 -5.01 20.57
CA GLN A 61 -2.60 -5.10 19.25
C GLN A 61 -1.95 -3.78 18.84
N ALA A 62 -2.64 -2.66 19.06
CA ALA A 62 -2.17 -1.32 18.75
C ALA A 62 -0.86 -0.98 19.49
N PHE A 63 -0.87 -1.07 20.82
CA PHE A 63 0.29 -0.67 21.63
C PHE A 63 1.44 -1.67 21.60
N ARG A 64 1.20 -2.94 21.23
CA ARG A 64 2.27 -3.93 21.01
C ARG A 64 2.81 -3.93 19.58
N ARG A 65 2.45 -2.93 18.77
CA ARG A 65 2.87 -2.81 17.36
C ARG A 65 2.61 -4.09 16.56
N LYS A 66 1.46 -4.72 16.81
CA LYS A 66 1.01 -5.95 16.12
C LYS A 66 0.11 -5.67 14.91
N PHE A 67 -0.15 -4.40 14.61
CA PHE A 67 -0.81 -4.03 13.37
C PHE A 67 0.08 -4.29 12.17
N ILE A 68 -0.56 -4.43 11.02
CA ILE A 68 0.03 -4.71 9.73
C ILE A 68 1.10 -3.70 9.36
N ILE A 69 0.95 -2.45 9.78
CA ILE A 69 1.99 -1.42 9.73
C ILE A 69 2.37 -1.04 11.17
N PRO A 70 3.46 -1.60 11.71
CA PRO A 70 3.89 -1.38 13.09
C PRO A 70 4.31 0.07 13.39
N ASP A 71 5.07 0.69 12.48
CA ASP A 71 5.56 2.07 12.58
C ASP A 71 4.74 2.98 11.66
N PHE A 72 3.52 3.27 12.10
CA PHE A 72 2.55 4.01 11.30
C PHE A 72 2.90 5.49 11.14
N GLU A 73 3.56 6.10 12.12
CA GLU A 73 3.94 7.52 12.07
C GLU A 73 5.00 7.78 10.99
N ALA A 74 6.05 6.95 10.94
CA ALA A 74 7.05 7.01 9.89
C ALA A 74 6.44 6.73 8.51
N PHE A 75 5.56 5.73 8.42
CA PHE A 75 4.83 5.43 7.19
C PHE A 75 3.95 6.61 6.72
N ALA A 76 3.18 7.22 7.61
CA ALA A 76 2.35 8.39 7.32
C ALA A 76 3.18 9.59 6.87
N SER A 77 4.37 9.79 7.45
CA SER A 77 5.32 10.82 6.99
C SER A 77 5.77 10.58 5.55
N ASN A 78 6.09 9.34 5.16
CA ASN A 78 6.43 9.01 3.78
C ASN A 78 5.24 9.25 2.83
N ILE A 79 4.02 8.89 3.23
CA ILE A 79 2.81 9.19 2.44
C ILE A 79 2.63 10.70 2.24
N ASN A 80 2.90 11.54 3.26
CA ASN A 80 2.87 12.99 3.11
C ASN A 80 3.89 13.47 2.08
N GLN A 81 5.10 12.90 2.05
CA GLN A 81 6.11 13.26 1.05
C GLN A 81 5.65 12.92 -0.37
N LEU A 82 5.05 11.75 -0.58
CA LEU A 82 4.45 11.36 -1.85
C LEU A 82 3.31 12.32 -2.25
N TYR A 83 2.44 12.68 -1.30
CA TYR A 83 1.39 13.68 -1.51
C TYR A 83 1.96 15.02 -2.01
N TYR A 84 2.97 15.56 -1.34
CA TYR A 84 3.57 16.86 -1.72
C TYR A 84 4.37 16.80 -3.02
N SER A 85 5.01 15.66 -3.34
CA SER A 85 5.67 15.44 -4.63
C SER A 85 4.65 15.52 -5.77
N THR A 86 3.57 14.76 -5.64
CA THR A 86 2.53 14.62 -6.66
C THR A 86 1.62 15.83 -6.79
N GLN A 87 1.47 16.63 -5.73
CA GLN A 87 0.75 17.90 -5.77
C GLN A 87 1.31 18.86 -6.84
N ARG A 88 2.62 18.77 -7.14
CA ARG A 88 3.30 19.63 -8.13
C ARG A 88 2.93 19.31 -9.57
N GLN A 89 2.24 18.20 -9.84
CA GLN A 89 1.78 17.87 -11.18
C GLN A 89 0.63 18.81 -11.56
N VAL A 90 0.81 19.55 -12.66
CA VAL A 90 -0.11 20.57 -13.17
C VAL A 90 -0.76 20.19 -14.52
N GLY A 91 -0.65 18.91 -14.91
CA GLY A 91 -1.22 18.40 -16.16
C GLY A 91 -2.68 17.95 -16.04
N GLY A 92 -3.29 17.68 -17.20
CA GLY A 92 -4.65 17.13 -17.32
C GLY A 92 -5.74 18.17 -17.49
N HIS A 93 -6.97 17.70 -17.69
CA HIS A 93 -8.16 18.53 -17.86
C HIS A 93 -9.30 18.01 -16.99
N VAL A 94 -10.04 18.91 -16.35
CA VAL A 94 -11.25 18.54 -15.59
C VAL A 94 -12.31 18.06 -16.57
N ALA A 95 -13.02 16.99 -16.21
CA ALA A 95 -14.15 16.52 -17.00
C ALA A 95 -15.25 17.58 -17.06
N ASP A 96 -15.56 18.04 -18.27
CA ASP A 96 -16.45 19.18 -18.53
C ASP A 96 -17.69 18.82 -19.36
N TYR A 97 -17.86 17.55 -19.74
CA TYR A 97 -19.00 17.07 -20.51
C TYR A 97 -20.34 17.20 -19.75
N ILE A 98 -20.30 17.27 -18.40
CA ILE A 98 -21.43 17.67 -17.57
C ILE A 98 -21.07 18.84 -16.64
N PRO A 99 -21.99 19.79 -16.40
CA PRO A 99 -21.74 20.97 -15.58
C PRO A 99 -21.32 20.65 -14.13
N GLN A 100 -21.75 19.52 -13.57
CA GLN A 100 -21.49 19.16 -12.18
C GLN A 100 -20.02 18.79 -11.95
N LEU A 101 -19.37 18.13 -12.91
CA LEU A 101 -17.95 17.80 -12.84
C LEU A 101 -17.07 19.02 -13.14
N ALA A 102 -17.50 19.87 -14.07
CA ALA A 102 -16.80 21.11 -14.44
C ALA A 102 -16.66 22.12 -13.28
N LYS A 103 -17.49 21.99 -12.24
CA LYS A 103 -17.46 22.87 -11.05
C LYS A 103 -16.26 22.63 -10.14
N PHE A 104 -15.64 21.45 -10.20
CA PHE A 104 -14.52 21.15 -9.31
C PHE A 104 -13.27 21.90 -9.74
N SER A 105 -12.59 22.51 -8.77
CA SER A 105 -11.32 23.20 -9.04
C SER A 105 -10.24 22.18 -9.44
N PRO A 106 -9.43 22.47 -10.48
CA PRO A 106 -8.30 21.63 -10.86
C PRO A 106 -7.23 21.52 -9.76
N ASP A 107 -7.22 22.44 -8.79
CA ASP A 107 -6.23 22.46 -7.72
C ASP A 107 -6.51 21.42 -6.63
N LEU A 108 -7.72 20.87 -6.58
CA LEU A 108 -8.12 19.90 -5.56
C LEU A 108 -7.27 18.63 -5.63
N TRP A 109 -6.72 18.24 -4.48
CA TRP A 109 -5.93 17.02 -4.33
C TRP A 109 -6.08 16.44 -2.93
N GLY A 110 -6.67 15.24 -2.85
CA GLY A 110 -6.83 14.49 -1.62
C GLY A 110 -6.32 13.06 -1.73
N VAL A 111 -5.67 12.58 -0.68
CA VAL A 111 -5.26 11.18 -0.51
C VAL A 111 -5.67 10.72 0.87
N SER A 112 -6.39 9.61 0.95
CA SER A 112 -6.73 8.96 2.22
C SER A 112 -6.39 7.47 2.15
N LEU A 113 -5.89 6.93 3.25
CA LEU A 113 -5.62 5.51 3.40
C LEU A 113 -6.26 4.94 4.66
N CYS A 114 -6.61 3.65 4.59
CA CYS A 114 -7.09 2.85 5.70
C CYS A 114 -6.44 1.47 5.63
N THR A 115 -5.75 1.03 6.70
CA THR A 115 -5.19 -0.32 6.77
C THR A 115 -6.26 -1.35 7.12
N VAL A 116 -5.96 -2.63 6.90
CA VAL A 116 -6.87 -3.73 7.28
C VAL A 116 -7.12 -3.81 8.79
N ASP A 117 -6.25 -3.23 9.61
CA ASP A 117 -6.42 -3.11 11.06
C ASP A 117 -7.17 -1.83 11.49
N GLY A 118 -7.49 -0.93 10.56
CA GLY A 118 -8.20 0.32 10.80
C GLY A 118 -7.31 1.52 11.12
N GLN A 119 -5.99 1.42 10.90
CA GLN A 119 -5.11 2.59 10.98
C GLN A 119 -5.40 3.52 9.79
N ARG A 120 -5.49 4.83 10.01
CA ARG A 120 -5.93 5.79 8.98
C ARG A 120 -5.04 7.02 8.96
N HIS A 121 -4.78 7.50 7.75
CA HIS A 121 -4.06 8.75 7.50
C HIS A 121 -4.61 9.43 6.25
N SER A 122 -4.65 10.76 6.27
CA SER A 122 -5.27 11.59 5.23
C SER A 122 -4.41 12.83 4.99
N ALA A 123 -4.23 13.21 3.72
CA ALA A 123 -3.51 14.42 3.30
C ALA A 123 -4.28 15.15 2.20
N GLY A 124 -4.41 16.47 2.33
CA GLY A 124 -5.08 17.33 1.35
C GLY A 124 -6.60 17.43 1.50
N ASP A 125 -7.31 17.58 0.38
CA ASP A 125 -8.75 17.85 0.29
C ASP A 125 -9.60 16.59 0.50
N THR A 126 -9.35 15.84 1.57
CA THR A 126 -9.89 14.48 1.75
C THR A 126 -11.36 14.41 2.15
N LYS A 127 -11.92 15.51 2.63
CA LYS A 127 -13.30 15.60 3.16
C LYS A 127 -14.29 16.21 2.18
N VAL A 128 -13.82 16.64 1.01
CA VAL A 128 -14.69 17.15 -0.05
C VAL A 128 -15.45 15.96 -0.67
N PRO A 129 -16.79 16.01 -0.72
CA PRO A 129 -17.56 14.96 -1.35
C PRO A 129 -17.47 15.07 -2.88
N PHE A 130 -17.36 13.92 -3.55
CA PHE A 130 -17.35 13.81 -5.00
C PHE A 130 -18.07 12.54 -5.45
N CYS A 131 -18.58 12.51 -6.68
CA CYS A 131 -19.24 11.33 -7.23
C CYS A 131 -18.23 10.20 -7.52
N LEU A 132 -18.53 8.97 -7.10
CA LEU A 132 -17.70 7.79 -7.37
C LEU A 132 -17.50 7.54 -8.87
N GLN A 133 -18.53 7.83 -9.67
CA GLN A 133 -18.52 7.54 -11.10
C GLN A 133 -18.12 6.08 -11.34
N SER A 134 -17.23 5.80 -12.29
CA SER A 134 -16.81 4.43 -12.61
C SER A 134 -16.12 3.67 -11.47
N CYS A 135 -15.73 4.32 -10.36
CA CYS A 135 -15.23 3.62 -9.17
C CYS A 135 -16.30 2.77 -8.47
N VAL A 136 -17.60 2.97 -8.77
CA VAL A 136 -18.68 2.14 -8.21
C VAL A 136 -18.75 0.74 -8.83
N LYS A 137 -18.27 0.57 -10.08
CA LYS A 137 -18.32 -0.68 -10.85
C LYS A 137 -17.76 -1.92 -10.14
N PRO A 138 -16.55 -1.86 -9.53
CA PRO A 138 -16.06 -2.99 -8.75
C PRO A 138 -16.94 -3.29 -7.54
N LEU A 139 -17.54 -2.27 -6.91
CA LEU A 139 -18.38 -2.42 -5.72
C LEU A 139 -19.72 -3.08 -6.07
N GLU A 140 -20.38 -2.65 -7.15
CA GLU A 140 -21.61 -3.31 -7.63
C GLU A 140 -21.34 -4.76 -8.06
N TYR A 141 -20.22 -5.03 -8.73
CA TYR A 141 -19.86 -6.39 -9.12
C TYR A 141 -19.62 -7.28 -7.88
N ALA A 142 -18.92 -6.77 -6.87
CA ALA A 142 -18.70 -7.49 -5.63
C ALA A 142 -20.02 -7.83 -4.92
N ILE A 143 -20.96 -6.88 -4.87
CA ILE A 143 -22.29 -7.11 -4.28
C ILE A 143 -23.06 -8.16 -5.10
N ALA A 144 -23.05 -8.08 -6.43
CA ALA A 144 -23.74 -9.04 -7.28
C ALA A 144 -23.21 -10.47 -7.11
N VAL A 145 -21.88 -10.63 -7.04
CA VAL A 145 -21.26 -11.93 -6.78
C VAL A 145 -21.55 -12.42 -5.36
N HIS A 146 -21.56 -11.52 -4.37
CA HIS A 146 -21.90 -11.86 -3.00
C HIS A 146 -23.32 -12.40 -2.85
N GLU A 147 -24.30 -11.77 -3.52
CA GLU A 147 -25.72 -12.16 -3.40
C GLU A 147 -26.10 -13.35 -4.29
N ILE A 148 -25.57 -13.42 -5.51
CA ILE A 148 -26.08 -14.33 -6.55
C ILE A 148 -25.03 -15.40 -6.95
N GLY A 149 -23.77 -15.21 -6.58
CA GLY A 149 -22.66 -16.12 -6.88
C GLY A 149 -22.00 -15.89 -8.24
N THR A 150 -20.72 -16.23 -8.32
CA THR A 150 -19.85 -16.02 -9.50
C THR A 150 -20.41 -16.67 -10.76
N GLU A 151 -20.85 -17.92 -10.65
CA GLU A 151 -21.38 -18.68 -11.78
C GLU A 151 -22.61 -18.03 -12.41
N HIS A 152 -23.50 -17.45 -11.59
CA HIS A 152 -24.69 -16.79 -12.13
C HIS A 152 -24.33 -15.46 -12.79
N VAL A 153 -23.51 -14.64 -12.14
CA VAL A 153 -23.08 -13.33 -12.66
C VAL A 153 -22.38 -13.49 -14.01
N HIS A 154 -21.45 -14.45 -14.12
CA HIS A 154 -20.65 -14.62 -15.34
C HIS A 154 -21.34 -15.36 -16.49
N ARG A 155 -22.60 -15.77 -16.32
CA ARG A 155 -23.46 -16.11 -17.46
C ARG A 155 -23.80 -14.89 -18.32
N TYR A 156 -23.72 -13.68 -17.75
CA TYR A 156 -24.11 -12.44 -18.41
C TYR A 156 -22.94 -11.50 -18.71
N VAL A 157 -21.80 -11.65 -18.04
CA VAL A 157 -20.61 -10.81 -18.23
C VAL A 157 -19.34 -11.66 -18.25
N GLY A 158 -18.40 -11.33 -19.13
CA GLY A 158 -17.10 -11.97 -19.23
C GLY A 158 -16.17 -11.68 -18.05
N LYS A 159 -14.94 -12.18 -18.15
CA LYS A 159 -13.90 -12.11 -17.11
C LYS A 159 -12.58 -11.50 -17.62
N GLU A 160 -12.55 -11.07 -18.88
CA GLU A 160 -11.31 -10.76 -19.59
C GLU A 160 -11.27 -9.30 -20.04
N PRO A 161 -10.07 -8.71 -20.17
CA PRO A 161 -9.93 -7.41 -20.80
C PRO A 161 -10.35 -7.50 -22.28
N SER A 162 -10.91 -6.42 -22.82
CA SER A 162 -11.32 -6.39 -24.24
C SER A 162 -10.13 -6.33 -25.20
N GLY A 163 -8.99 -5.77 -24.78
CA GLY A 163 -7.87 -5.43 -25.67
C GLY A 163 -8.19 -4.31 -26.67
N LEU A 164 -9.40 -3.78 -26.64
CA LEU A 164 -9.91 -2.70 -27.49
C LEU A 164 -10.02 -1.41 -26.67
N LYS A 165 -10.08 -0.27 -27.36
CA LYS A 165 -10.33 1.02 -26.70
C LYS A 165 -11.63 0.94 -25.90
N PHE A 166 -11.64 1.43 -24.67
CA PHE A 166 -12.81 1.45 -23.78
C PHE A 166 -14.03 2.17 -24.39
N ASN A 167 -13.78 2.98 -25.42
CA ASN A 167 -14.79 3.70 -26.16
C ASN A 167 -15.54 2.89 -27.23
N GLN A 168 -15.04 1.70 -27.58
CA GLN A 168 -15.64 0.87 -28.61
C GLN A 168 -16.82 0.06 -28.08
N LEU A 169 -17.89 -0.02 -28.86
CA LEU A 169 -19.02 -0.92 -28.61
C LEU A 169 -18.61 -2.33 -29.07
N SER A 170 -18.22 -3.18 -28.13
CA SER A 170 -17.86 -4.57 -28.41
C SER A 170 -18.41 -5.53 -27.35
N LEU A 171 -18.78 -6.71 -27.81
CA LEU A 171 -19.06 -7.89 -26.99
C LEU A 171 -18.00 -8.94 -27.28
N ASP A 172 -17.86 -9.93 -26.40
CA ASP A 172 -17.06 -11.10 -26.64
C ASP A 172 -17.71 -12.04 -27.67
N GLU A 173 -17.03 -13.14 -28.00
CA GLU A 173 -17.50 -14.14 -28.97
C GLU A 173 -18.80 -14.84 -28.52
N GLU A 174 -19.15 -14.74 -27.24
CA GLU A 174 -20.35 -15.32 -26.63
C GLU A 174 -21.47 -14.27 -26.47
N ASP A 175 -21.38 -13.13 -27.15
CA ASP A 175 -22.34 -12.02 -27.09
C ASP A 175 -22.53 -11.44 -25.66
N LYS A 176 -21.48 -11.46 -24.83
CA LYS A 176 -21.46 -10.83 -23.50
C LYS A 176 -20.52 -9.62 -23.44
N PRO A 177 -20.76 -8.64 -22.56
CA PRO A 177 -19.75 -7.62 -22.28
C PRO A 177 -18.49 -8.26 -21.70
N HIS A 178 -17.31 -7.79 -22.12
CA HIS A 178 -16.03 -8.40 -21.77
C HIS A 178 -15.76 -8.56 -20.26
N ASN A 179 -16.13 -7.55 -19.45
CA ASN A 179 -15.91 -7.55 -18.01
C ASN A 179 -16.81 -6.49 -17.33
N PRO A 180 -17.01 -6.53 -16.00
CA PRO A 180 -17.82 -5.56 -15.26
C PRO A 180 -17.19 -4.16 -15.13
N MET A 181 -15.91 -3.97 -15.47
CA MET A 181 -15.23 -2.68 -15.31
C MET A 181 -15.53 -1.70 -16.46
N VAL A 182 -16.02 -2.21 -17.60
CA VAL A 182 -16.53 -1.40 -18.73
C VAL A 182 -18.02 -1.08 -18.57
N ASN A 183 -18.50 0.00 -19.21
CA ASN A 183 -19.89 0.46 -19.08
C ASN A 183 -20.92 -0.63 -19.43
N ALA A 184 -20.70 -1.39 -20.51
CA ALA A 184 -21.61 -2.44 -20.93
C ALA A 184 -21.76 -3.54 -19.87
N GLY A 185 -20.65 -3.96 -19.24
CA GLY A 185 -20.70 -4.94 -18.15
C GLY A 185 -21.37 -4.38 -16.90
N ALA A 186 -21.05 -3.15 -16.52
CA ALA A 186 -21.67 -2.45 -15.40
C ALA A 186 -23.20 -2.33 -15.54
N ILE A 187 -23.70 -1.99 -16.74
CA ILE A 187 -25.15 -1.92 -17.02
C ILE A 187 -25.82 -3.30 -16.86
N VAL A 188 -25.16 -4.37 -17.30
CA VAL A 188 -25.63 -5.75 -17.10
C VAL A 188 -25.63 -6.11 -15.61
N ILE A 189 -24.59 -5.77 -14.86
CA ILE A 189 -24.53 -5.97 -13.40
C ILE A 189 -25.64 -5.20 -12.68
N SER A 190 -25.85 -3.94 -13.05
CA SER A 190 -26.95 -3.11 -12.55
C SER A 190 -28.32 -3.77 -12.78
N SER A 191 -28.53 -4.45 -13.92
CA SER A 191 -29.77 -5.20 -14.18
C SER A 191 -29.97 -6.38 -13.22
N LEU A 192 -28.89 -7.06 -12.81
CA LEU A 192 -28.92 -8.16 -11.85
C LEU A 192 -29.23 -7.67 -10.43
N LEU A 193 -28.72 -6.49 -10.06
CA LEU A 193 -28.93 -5.88 -8.75
C LEU A 193 -30.24 -5.10 -8.62
N LYS A 194 -30.98 -4.88 -9.71
CA LYS A 194 -32.18 -4.04 -9.67
C LYS A 194 -33.24 -4.54 -8.70
N VAL A 195 -33.31 -5.86 -8.48
CA VAL A 195 -34.22 -6.51 -7.53
C VAL A 195 -33.96 -6.07 -6.09
N ARG A 196 -32.71 -5.77 -5.75
CA ARG A 196 -32.29 -5.24 -4.44
C ARG A 196 -32.62 -3.74 -4.29
N GLY A 197 -32.54 -3.00 -5.41
CA GLY A 197 -32.82 -1.58 -5.47
C GLY A 197 -31.73 -0.68 -4.85
N PHE A 198 -31.90 0.63 -5.03
CA PHE A 198 -30.90 1.64 -4.64
C PHE A 198 -30.58 1.67 -3.15
N LEU A 199 -31.61 1.57 -2.30
CA LEU A 199 -31.41 1.58 -0.85
C LEU A 199 -30.60 0.37 -0.37
N GLY A 200 -30.81 -0.80 -0.97
CA GLY A 200 -30.06 -2.00 -0.61
C GLY A 200 -28.58 -1.91 -1.02
N VAL A 201 -28.27 -1.36 -2.21
CA VAL A 201 -26.87 -1.12 -2.60
C VAL A 201 -26.22 -0.06 -1.69
N MET A 202 -26.95 1.01 -1.36
CA MET A 202 -26.47 2.03 -0.41
C MET A 202 -26.18 1.45 0.98
N GLU A 203 -26.93 0.45 1.44
CA GLU A 203 -26.67 -0.25 2.70
C GLU A 203 -25.31 -0.96 2.67
N TYR A 204 -25.02 -1.72 1.60
CA TYR A 204 -23.71 -2.37 1.44
C TYR A 204 -22.58 -1.35 1.41
N LEU A 205 -22.72 -0.27 0.64
CA LEU A 205 -21.68 0.77 0.56
C LEU A 205 -21.43 1.43 1.92
N LYS A 206 -22.48 1.69 2.72
CA LYS A 206 -22.35 2.21 4.08
C LYS A 206 -21.65 1.23 5.02
N LYS A 207 -21.93 -0.08 4.90
CA LYS A 207 -21.23 -1.13 5.64
C LYS A 207 -19.76 -1.22 5.25
N MET A 208 -19.44 -1.19 3.95
CA MET A 208 -18.07 -1.17 3.45
C MET A 208 -17.31 0.09 3.90
N ALA A 209 -17.98 1.23 4.01
CA ALA A 209 -17.39 2.48 4.50
C ALA A 209 -17.33 2.58 6.03
N GLY A 210 -17.82 1.57 6.77
CA GLY A 210 -17.89 1.59 8.23
C GLY A 210 -18.69 2.77 8.77
N THR A 211 -19.82 3.09 8.14
CA THR A 211 -20.74 4.20 8.48
C THR A 211 -20.20 5.63 8.26
N GLU A 212 -19.06 5.76 7.57
CA GLU A 212 -18.59 7.05 7.04
C GLU A 212 -19.52 7.60 5.95
N TYR A 213 -19.20 8.81 5.45
CA TYR A 213 -20.03 9.51 4.46
C TYR A 213 -20.24 8.71 3.16
N VAL A 214 -21.50 8.38 2.87
CA VAL A 214 -21.97 7.85 1.58
C VAL A 214 -23.24 8.62 1.21
N GLY A 215 -23.13 9.49 0.22
CA GLY A 215 -24.16 10.41 -0.25
C GLY A 215 -24.69 10.07 -1.64
N PHE A 216 -25.47 10.98 -2.21
CA PHE A 216 -26.04 10.83 -3.56
C PHE A 216 -26.28 12.20 -4.18
N SER A 217 -25.78 12.39 -5.41
CA SER A 217 -25.98 13.61 -6.18
C SER A 217 -27.09 13.45 -7.20
N ASN A 218 -28.30 13.91 -6.86
CA ASN A 218 -29.39 13.93 -7.84
C ASN A 218 -29.08 14.84 -9.04
N ALA A 219 -28.30 15.91 -8.82
CA ALA A 219 -27.90 16.83 -9.89
C ALA A 219 -27.01 16.13 -10.93
N THR A 220 -25.99 15.38 -10.48
CA THR A 220 -25.14 14.60 -11.39
C THR A 220 -25.95 13.50 -12.06
N PHE A 221 -26.85 12.83 -11.34
CA PHE A 221 -27.73 11.79 -11.90
C PHE A 221 -28.55 12.29 -13.09
N GLN A 222 -29.22 13.44 -12.96
CA GLN A 222 -30.02 14.00 -14.05
C GLN A 222 -29.15 14.37 -15.24
N SER A 223 -28.00 15.02 -15.02
CA SER A 223 -27.12 15.43 -16.12
C SER A 223 -26.44 14.24 -16.80
N GLU A 224 -26.03 13.20 -16.07
CA GLU A 224 -25.52 11.95 -16.66
C GLU A 224 -26.60 11.23 -17.48
N LYS A 225 -27.85 11.26 -17.03
CA LYS A 225 -28.98 10.68 -17.76
C LYS A 225 -29.29 11.46 -19.04
N GLU A 226 -29.31 12.79 -18.97
CA GLU A 226 -29.59 13.67 -20.12
C GLU A 226 -28.50 13.62 -21.20
N THR A 227 -27.23 13.46 -20.81
CA THR A 227 -26.08 13.41 -21.72
C THR A 227 -25.60 11.98 -22.01
N GLY A 228 -26.34 10.98 -21.53
CA GLY A 228 -25.96 9.57 -21.51
C GLY A 228 -26.20 8.80 -22.81
N ASP A 229 -26.27 9.46 -23.97
CA ASP A 229 -26.65 8.87 -25.27
C ASP A 229 -25.91 7.58 -25.58
N ARG A 230 -24.61 7.55 -25.29
CA ARG A 230 -23.78 6.36 -25.51
C ARG A 230 -24.21 5.18 -24.65
N ASN A 231 -24.58 5.41 -23.39
CA ASN A 231 -25.05 4.34 -22.52
C ASN A 231 -26.44 3.85 -22.97
N PHE A 232 -27.29 4.72 -23.53
CA PHE A 232 -28.52 4.29 -24.19
C PHE A 232 -28.23 3.41 -25.41
N ALA A 233 -27.29 3.79 -26.28
CA ALA A 233 -26.89 2.96 -27.42
C ALA A 233 -26.38 1.58 -26.97
N ILE A 234 -25.55 1.53 -25.91
CA ILE A 234 -25.11 0.27 -25.27
C ILE A 234 -26.32 -0.52 -24.80
N GLY A 235 -27.25 0.10 -24.08
CA GLY A 235 -28.43 -0.58 -23.55
C GLY A 235 -29.31 -1.20 -24.64
N TYR A 236 -29.59 -0.48 -25.73
CA TYR A 236 -30.35 -1.01 -26.85
C TYR A 236 -29.62 -2.16 -27.55
N TYR A 237 -28.31 -2.05 -27.75
CA TYR A 237 -27.49 -3.11 -28.34
C TYR A 237 -27.50 -4.39 -27.48
N LEU A 238 -27.31 -4.25 -26.16
CA LEU A 238 -27.40 -5.36 -25.20
C LEU A 238 -28.81 -5.98 -25.16
N LYS A 239 -29.85 -5.18 -25.34
CA LYS A 239 -31.23 -5.65 -25.40
C LYS A 239 -31.49 -6.50 -26.64
N GLU A 240 -31.01 -6.06 -27.80
CA GLU A 240 -31.11 -6.82 -29.06
C GLU A 240 -30.40 -8.18 -28.96
N LYS A 241 -29.20 -8.19 -28.35
CA LYS A 241 -28.38 -9.38 -28.13
C LYS A 241 -28.82 -10.25 -26.94
N LYS A 242 -29.88 -9.88 -26.24
CA LYS A 242 -30.43 -10.62 -25.08
C LYS A 242 -29.42 -10.82 -23.95
N CYS A 243 -28.54 -9.84 -23.73
CA CYS A 243 -27.53 -9.87 -22.66
C CYS A 243 -28.13 -9.67 -21.26
N PHE A 244 -29.40 -9.24 -21.17
CA PHE A 244 -30.11 -9.03 -19.92
C PHE A 244 -30.86 -10.28 -19.45
N PRO A 245 -31.10 -10.45 -18.13
CA PRO A 245 -32.01 -11.47 -17.62
C PRO A 245 -33.40 -11.35 -18.25
N LYS A 246 -34.11 -12.48 -18.44
CA LYS A 246 -35.38 -12.56 -19.18
C LYS A 246 -36.46 -11.55 -18.77
N ASN A 247 -36.49 -11.15 -17.49
CA ASN A 247 -37.49 -10.24 -16.94
C ASN A 247 -36.95 -8.83 -16.64
N ALA A 248 -35.72 -8.52 -17.04
CA ALA A 248 -35.11 -7.24 -16.76
C ALA A 248 -35.58 -6.18 -17.78
N ASP A 249 -36.00 -5.02 -17.27
CA ASP A 249 -36.22 -3.85 -18.10
C ASP A 249 -34.91 -3.08 -18.29
N MET A 250 -34.52 -2.92 -19.56
CA MET A 250 -33.30 -2.23 -19.96
C MET A 250 -33.30 -0.76 -19.50
N ILE A 251 -34.43 -0.05 -19.60
CA ILE A 251 -34.51 1.36 -19.22
C ILE A 251 -34.37 1.49 -17.70
N ALA A 252 -35.05 0.64 -16.93
CA ALA A 252 -34.89 0.60 -15.47
C ALA A 252 -33.46 0.22 -15.03
N ALA A 253 -32.75 -0.62 -15.78
CA ALA A 253 -31.36 -0.97 -15.52
C ALA A 253 -30.41 0.20 -15.81
N LEU A 254 -30.62 0.93 -16.92
CA LEU A 254 -29.85 2.13 -17.24
C LEU A 254 -30.07 3.24 -16.21
N ASP A 255 -31.32 3.51 -15.85
CA ASP A 255 -31.63 4.50 -14.80
C ASP A 255 -30.95 4.14 -13.48
N PHE A 256 -30.94 2.85 -13.13
CA PHE A 256 -30.25 2.39 -11.93
C PHE A 256 -28.73 2.53 -12.03
N TYR A 257 -28.14 2.20 -13.18
CA TYR A 257 -26.72 2.42 -13.45
C TYR A 257 -26.31 3.90 -13.27
N PHE A 258 -27.10 4.84 -13.78
CA PHE A 258 -26.85 6.28 -13.60
C PHE A 258 -26.96 6.71 -12.13
N GLN A 259 -27.91 6.15 -11.38
CA GLN A 259 -28.03 6.39 -9.94
C GLN A 259 -26.77 5.93 -9.19
N LEU A 260 -26.27 4.73 -9.49
CA LEU A 260 -25.08 4.18 -8.85
C LEU A 260 -23.81 4.99 -9.17
N CYS A 261 -23.64 5.46 -10.42
CA CYS A 261 -22.52 6.32 -10.80
C CYS A 261 -22.52 7.68 -10.08
N SER A 262 -23.70 8.13 -9.65
CA SER A 262 -23.92 9.44 -9.00
C SER A 262 -23.86 9.39 -7.46
N ILE A 263 -23.45 8.25 -6.89
CA ILE A 263 -23.20 8.11 -5.44
C ILE A 263 -21.99 8.96 -5.05
N GLU A 264 -22.08 9.68 -3.94
CA GLU A 264 -21.02 10.56 -3.44
C GLU A 264 -20.26 9.91 -2.29
N VAL A 265 -18.95 10.08 -2.28
CA VAL A 265 -18.04 9.68 -1.20
C VAL A 265 -17.03 10.78 -0.93
N THR A 266 -16.31 10.67 0.18
CA THR A 266 -15.08 11.44 0.42
C THR A 266 -13.87 10.53 0.21
N CYS A 267 -12.65 11.07 0.19
CA CYS A 267 -11.45 10.22 0.17
C CYS A 267 -11.43 9.31 1.41
N GLU A 268 -11.84 9.85 2.56
CA GLU A 268 -11.88 9.12 3.83
C GLU A 268 -12.79 7.89 3.76
N SER A 269 -14.05 8.05 3.33
CA SER A 269 -14.98 6.93 3.22
C SER A 269 -14.57 5.95 2.11
N GLY A 270 -14.09 6.45 0.97
CA GLY A 270 -13.59 5.63 -0.13
C GLY A 270 -12.39 4.76 0.27
N SER A 271 -11.49 5.26 1.12
CA SER A 271 -10.34 4.50 1.61
C SER A 271 -10.76 3.32 2.51
N VAL A 272 -11.82 3.47 3.30
CA VAL A 272 -12.38 2.39 4.13
C VAL A 272 -13.08 1.33 3.24
N MET A 273 -13.77 1.75 2.18
CA MET A 273 -14.34 0.81 1.19
C MET A 273 -13.24 -0.01 0.51
N ALA A 274 -12.16 0.64 0.06
CA ALA A 274 -10.99 -0.04 -0.50
C ALA A 274 -10.35 -1.01 0.51
N ALA A 275 -10.25 -0.61 1.77
CA ALA A 275 -9.66 -1.42 2.83
C ALA A 275 -10.55 -2.62 3.20
N THR A 276 -11.87 -2.51 3.04
CA THR A 276 -12.79 -3.65 3.15
C THR A 276 -12.51 -4.70 2.09
N LEU A 277 -12.18 -4.28 0.85
CA LEU A 277 -11.72 -5.21 -0.19
C LEU A 277 -10.33 -5.77 0.13
N ALA A 278 -9.42 -4.95 0.66
CA ALA A 278 -8.08 -5.40 1.10
C ALA A 278 -8.17 -6.48 2.20
N ASN A 279 -9.17 -6.39 3.07
CA ASN A 279 -9.40 -7.25 4.22
C ASN A 279 -10.38 -8.41 3.94
N GLY A 280 -10.45 -8.88 2.70
CA GLY A 280 -11.25 -10.06 2.34
C GLY A 280 -12.77 -9.90 2.50
N GLY A 281 -13.27 -8.66 2.52
CA GLY A 281 -14.69 -8.34 2.64
C GLY A 281 -15.14 -7.99 4.05
N ILE A 282 -14.21 -7.92 5.02
CA ILE A 282 -14.48 -7.53 6.40
C ILE A 282 -14.14 -6.04 6.57
N CYS A 283 -15.09 -5.22 7.01
CA CYS A 283 -14.83 -3.80 7.20
C CYS A 283 -13.80 -3.59 8.33
N PRO A 284 -12.68 -2.90 8.08
CA PRO A 284 -11.56 -2.84 9.03
C PRO A 284 -11.89 -2.08 10.32
N ILE A 285 -12.82 -1.11 10.26
CA ILE A 285 -13.17 -0.26 11.40
C ILE A 285 -14.43 -0.71 12.15
N THR A 286 -15.13 -1.75 11.67
CA THR A 286 -16.31 -2.32 12.38
C THR A 286 -16.16 -3.79 12.70
N GLY A 287 -15.35 -4.53 11.92
CA GLY A 287 -15.23 -5.99 12.01
C GLY A 287 -16.41 -6.75 11.39
N GLU A 288 -17.36 -6.06 10.75
CA GLU A 288 -18.49 -6.68 10.06
C GLU A 288 -18.04 -7.36 8.77
N GLN A 289 -18.46 -8.60 8.53
CA GLN A 289 -18.29 -9.27 7.24
C GLN A 289 -19.36 -8.75 6.27
N VAL A 290 -18.92 -7.91 5.32
CA VAL A 290 -19.82 -7.22 4.37
C VAL A 290 -19.94 -7.97 3.05
N LEU A 291 -18.85 -8.61 2.60
CA LEU A 291 -18.78 -9.33 1.34
C LEU A 291 -18.19 -10.73 1.53
N SER A 292 -18.47 -11.63 0.60
CA SER A 292 -17.82 -12.95 0.56
C SER A 292 -16.39 -12.81 0.04
N ALA A 293 -15.47 -13.62 0.59
CA ALA A 293 -14.08 -13.64 0.15
C ALA A 293 -13.95 -13.97 -1.36
N GLU A 294 -14.88 -14.78 -1.89
CA GLU A 294 -14.97 -15.07 -3.32
C GLU A 294 -15.24 -13.81 -4.15
N ALA A 295 -16.27 -13.04 -3.78
CA ALA A 295 -16.61 -11.80 -4.47
C ALA A 295 -15.43 -10.82 -4.47
N VAL A 296 -14.75 -10.70 -3.33
CA VAL A 296 -13.59 -9.83 -3.17
C VAL A 296 -12.43 -10.27 -4.06
N ARG A 297 -12.06 -11.56 -4.04
CA ARG A 297 -11.00 -12.10 -4.90
C ARG A 297 -11.26 -11.84 -6.38
N ASN A 298 -12.48 -12.09 -6.84
CA ASN A 298 -12.83 -11.90 -8.24
C ASN A 298 -12.79 -10.41 -8.62
N THR A 299 -13.29 -9.55 -7.73
CA THR A 299 -13.29 -8.10 -7.92
C THR A 299 -11.87 -7.56 -8.04
N LEU A 300 -10.97 -7.95 -7.13
CA LEU A 300 -9.56 -7.53 -7.16
C LEU A 300 -8.84 -8.01 -8.42
N SER A 301 -9.14 -9.24 -8.87
CA SER A 301 -8.57 -9.79 -10.10
C SER A 301 -8.98 -8.97 -11.33
N LEU A 302 -10.25 -8.57 -11.42
CA LEU A 302 -10.77 -7.75 -12.52
C LEU A 302 -10.34 -6.29 -12.42
N MET A 303 -10.18 -5.75 -11.21
CA MET A 303 -9.59 -4.41 -11.01
C MET A 303 -8.14 -4.38 -11.49
N HIS A 304 -7.38 -5.46 -11.25
CA HIS A 304 -5.99 -5.57 -11.71
C HIS A 304 -5.88 -5.54 -13.24
N SER A 305 -6.70 -6.32 -13.96
CA SER A 305 -6.58 -6.44 -15.42
C SER A 305 -7.41 -5.42 -16.22
N CYS A 306 -8.50 -4.89 -15.65
CA CYS A 306 -9.52 -4.12 -16.40
C CYS A 306 -9.87 -2.75 -15.76
N GLY A 307 -9.20 -2.34 -14.68
CA GLY A 307 -9.70 -1.26 -13.81
C GLY A 307 -9.38 0.19 -14.24
N MET A 308 -8.35 0.42 -15.05
CA MET A 308 -7.80 1.75 -15.35
C MET A 308 -7.99 2.17 -16.82
N TYR A 309 -9.15 1.84 -17.40
CA TYR A 309 -9.46 2.07 -18.81
C TYR A 309 -8.39 1.45 -19.74
N ASP A 310 -8.01 2.11 -20.83
CA ASP A 310 -6.98 1.61 -21.75
C ASP A 310 -5.60 1.54 -21.09
N PHE A 311 -5.41 2.21 -19.95
CA PHE A 311 -4.16 2.16 -19.17
C PHE A 311 -4.07 0.91 -18.27
N SER A 312 -5.10 0.06 -18.20
CA SER A 312 -5.12 -1.10 -17.28
C SER A 312 -3.92 -2.03 -17.43
N GLY A 313 -3.51 -2.35 -18.67
CA GLY A 313 -2.35 -3.21 -18.91
C GLY A 313 -1.03 -2.59 -18.47
N GLN A 314 -0.82 -1.30 -18.74
CA GLN A 314 0.38 -0.58 -18.32
C GLN A 314 0.39 -0.37 -16.79
N PHE A 315 -0.75 -0.09 -16.19
CA PHE A 315 -0.90 0.04 -14.74
C PHE A 315 -0.60 -1.29 -14.03
N ALA A 316 -1.14 -2.40 -14.53
CA ALA A 316 -0.87 -3.73 -14.01
C ALA A 316 0.63 -4.11 -14.13
N PHE A 317 1.31 -3.65 -15.17
CA PHE A 317 2.73 -3.92 -15.39
C PHE A 317 3.67 -3.05 -14.55
N HIS A 318 3.39 -1.75 -14.43
CA HIS A 318 4.28 -0.81 -13.74
C HIS A 318 3.94 -0.62 -12.25
N VAL A 319 2.65 -0.63 -11.90
CA VAL A 319 2.17 -0.45 -10.53
C VAL A 319 1.77 -1.79 -9.91
N GLY A 320 1.15 -2.67 -10.67
CA GLY A 320 0.84 -4.03 -10.21
C GLY A 320 -0.20 -4.12 -9.12
N LEU A 321 -0.95 -3.05 -8.82
CA LEU A 321 -1.98 -3.04 -7.78
C LEU A 321 -3.38 -3.08 -8.40
N PRO A 322 -4.37 -3.76 -7.78
CA PRO A 322 -5.78 -3.60 -8.16
C PRO A 322 -6.26 -2.16 -7.95
N ALA A 323 -6.75 -1.53 -9.01
CA ALA A 323 -7.27 -0.17 -8.95
C ALA A 323 -8.50 0.03 -9.83
N LYS A 324 -9.30 1.05 -9.55
CA LYS A 324 -10.36 1.52 -10.45
C LYS A 324 -10.40 3.04 -10.48
N SER A 325 -10.28 3.60 -11.68
CA SER A 325 -10.43 5.03 -11.94
C SER A 325 -11.88 5.44 -12.22
N GLY A 326 -12.21 6.69 -11.89
CA GLY A 326 -13.47 7.35 -12.21
C GLY A 326 -13.23 8.72 -12.86
N VAL A 327 -14.10 9.11 -13.79
CA VAL A 327 -14.04 10.40 -14.50
C VAL A 327 -14.24 11.62 -13.59
N SER A 328 -14.60 11.42 -12.33
CA SER A 328 -14.57 12.47 -11.30
C SER A 328 -13.15 12.80 -10.81
N GLY A 329 -12.12 12.08 -11.28
CA GLY A 329 -10.75 12.21 -10.79
C GLY A 329 -10.42 11.26 -9.64
N ALA A 330 -11.31 10.34 -9.32
CA ALA A 330 -11.14 9.37 -8.24
C ALA A 330 -10.32 8.15 -8.71
N VAL A 331 -9.47 7.64 -7.82
CA VAL A 331 -8.74 6.37 -8.00
C VAL A 331 -8.89 5.55 -6.72
N LEU A 332 -9.70 4.49 -6.80
CA LEU A 332 -9.86 3.49 -5.75
C LEU A 332 -8.72 2.46 -5.89
N LEU A 333 -7.79 2.42 -4.95
CA LEU A 333 -6.60 1.57 -4.99
C LEU A 333 -6.62 0.58 -3.82
N VAL A 334 -6.28 -0.68 -4.09
CA VAL A 334 -6.22 -1.72 -3.06
C VAL A 334 -4.84 -2.34 -3.01
N VAL A 335 -4.25 -2.43 -1.82
CA VAL A 335 -3.08 -3.26 -1.52
C VAL A 335 -3.58 -4.45 -0.70
N PRO A 336 -3.81 -5.63 -1.34
CA PRO A 336 -4.43 -6.77 -0.68
C PRO A 336 -3.72 -7.15 0.62
N ASN A 337 -4.50 -7.44 1.66
CA ASN A 337 -4.03 -7.76 3.02
C ASN A 337 -3.28 -6.65 3.77
N VAL A 338 -3.13 -5.45 3.19
CA VAL A 338 -2.39 -4.33 3.81
C VAL A 338 -3.31 -3.13 4.04
N MET A 339 -3.81 -2.52 2.97
CA MET A 339 -4.57 -1.28 3.05
C MET A 339 -5.40 -0.98 1.80
N GLY A 340 -6.39 -0.12 1.96
CA GLY A 340 -7.07 0.57 0.88
C GLY A 340 -6.72 2.04 0.83
N ILE A 341 -6.64 2.60 -0.37
CA ILE A 341 -6.32 4.00 -0.63
C ILE A 341 -7.37 4.58 -1.56
N MET A 342 -7.77 5.83 -1.30
CA MET A 342 -8.54 6.64 -2.24
C MET A 342 -7.76 7.92 -2.54
N CYS A 343 -7.44 8.11 -3.81
CA CYS A 343 -6.85 9.33 -4.33
C CYS A 343 -7.91 10.10 -5.12
N TRP A 344 -7.93 11.42 -5.02
CA TRP A 344 -8.88 12.24 -5.76
C TRP A 344 -8.25 13.54 -6.25
N SER A 345 -8.13 13.68 -7.57
CA SER A 345 -7.81 14.92 -8.25
C SER A 345 -8.62 15.04 -9.55
N PRO A 346 -9.50 16.04 -9.70
CA PRO A 346 -10.38 16.20 -10.86
C PRO A 346 -9.68 16.21 -12.25
N PRO A 347 -8.47 16.78 -12.43
CA PRO A 347 -7.79 16.76 -13.72
C PRO A 347 -7.44 15.34 -14.19
N LEU A 348 -7.96 14.99 -15.37
CA LEU A 348 -7.76 13.70 -16.02
C LEU A 348 -6.70 13.78 -17.12
N ASP A 349 -6.00 12.68 -17.34
CA ASP A 349 -5.16 12.46 -18.51
C ASP A 349 -6.01 12.20 -19.78
N ARG A 350 -5.35 11.94 -20.91
CA ARG A 350 -6.02 11.69 -22.20
C ARG A 350 -6.83 10.39 -22.24
N VAL A 351 -6.62 9.49 -21.29
CA VAL A 351 -7.27 8.17 -21.21
C VAL A 351 -8.46 8.22 -20.23
N GLY A 352 -8.53 9.24 -19.38
CA GLY A 352 -9.59 9.44 -18.39
C GLY A 352 -9.18 9.09 -16.96
N ASN A 353 -7.89 8.92 -16.67
CA ASN A 353 -7.39 8.67 -15.32
C ASN A 353 -6.89 9.95 -14.65
N SER A 354 -7.03 10.04 -13.33
CA SER A 354 -6.52 11.20 -12.57
C SER A 354 -5.00 11.32 -12.69
N VAL A 355 -4.50 12.48 -13.13
CA VAL A 355 -3.06 12.71 -13.35
C VAL A 355 -2.29 12.53 -12.04
N ARG A 356 -2.67 13.25 -10.97
CA ARG A 356 -2.01 13.16 -9.66
C ARG A 356 -2.21 11.77 -9.05
N GLY A 357 -3.39 11.18 -9.21
CA GLY A 357 -3.70 9.82 -8.72
C GLY A 357 -2.76 8.76 -9.29
N ILE A 358 -2.51 8.76 -10.61
CA ILE A 358 -1.60 7.81 -11.25
C ILE A 358 -0.16 8.02 -10.79
N HIS A 359 0.32 9.27 -10.78
CA HIS A 359 1.68 9.59 -10.32
C HIS A 359 1.90 9.16 -8.87
N PHE A 360 0.93 9.37 -7.99
CA PHE A 360 0.99 8.87 -6.61
C PHE A 360 1.12 7.35 -6.55
N CYS A 361 0.34 6.61 -7.34
CA CYS A 361 0.42 5.15 -7.38
C CYS A 361 1.81 4.67 -7.85
N GLN A 362 2.40 5.34 -8.84
CA GLN A 362 3.73 5.00 -9.36
C GLN A 362 4.85 5.29 -8.35
N GLU A 363 4.83 6.46 -7.70
CA GLU A 363 5.82 6.79 -6.66
C GLU A 363 5.67 5.88 -5.44
N LEU A 364 4.43 5.50 -5.08
CA LEU A 364 4.15 4.57 -3.98
C LEU A 364 4.86 3.22 -4.17
N VAL A 365 4.73 2.58 -5.34
CA VAL A 365 5.38 1.27 -5.61
C VAL A 365 6.87 1.38 -5.94
N SER A 366 7.33 2.58 -6.27
CA SER A 366 8.76 2.86 -6.44
C SER A 366 9.46 2.95 -5.08
N LEU A 367 8.77 3.51 -4.08
CA LEU A 367 9.27 3.62 -2.71
C LEU A 367 9.06 2.33 -1.90
N PHE A 368 7.89 1.70 -2.01
CA PHE A 368 7.50 0.53 -1.22
C PHE A 368 7.41 -0.75 -2.05
N ASN A 369 7.66 -1.91 -1.44
CA ASN A 369 7.55 -3.23 -2.07
C ASN A 369 6.10 -3.74 -2.23
N PHE A 370 5.16 -2.84 -2.58
CA PHE A 370 3.73 -3.18 -2.68
C PHE A 370 3.31 -3.73 -4.03
N HIS A 371 4.18 -3.72 -5.05
CA HIS A 371 3.83 -4.31 -6.34
C HIS A 371 3.44 -5.79 -6.13
N ASN A 372 2.34 -6.25 -6.72
CA ASN A 372 1.81 -7.60 -6.44
C ASN A 372 2.76 -8.76 -6.80
N TYR A 373 3.78 -8.47 -7.63
CA TYR A 373 4.85 -9.39 -8.01
C TYR A 373 6.24 -9.00 -7.48
N ASP A 374 6.32 -8.06 -6.52
CA ASP A 374 7.59 -7.76 -5.83
C ASP A 374 7.98 -8.89 -4.87
N ASN A 375 9.28 -8.97 -4.56
CA ASN A 375 9.82 -9.98 -3.66
C ASN A 375 9.82 -9.46 -2.21
N LEU A 376 9.26 -10.23 -1.27
CA LEU A 376 9.20 -9.88 0.15
C LEU A 376 10.51 -10.13 0.93
N ARG A 377 11.51 -10.80 0.32
CA ARG A 377 12.78 -11.18 0.95
C ARG A 377 14.00 -10.48 0.36
N HIS A 378 14.02 -10.27 -0.95
CA HIS A 378 15.14 -9.72 -1.70
C HIS A 378 14.64 -8.55 -2.55
N PHE A 379 14.48 -7.38 -1.94
CA PHE A 379 14.06 -6.17 -2.64
C PHE A 379 15.20 -5.15 -2.67
N ALA A 380 15.41 -4.55 -3.85
CA ALA A 380 16.43 -3.52 -4.05
C ALA A 380 15.90 -2.17 -3.54
N ARG A 381 16.55 -1.60 -2.51
CA ARG A 381 16.36 -0.22 -1.97
C ARG A 381 14.94 0.23 -1.59
N LYS A 382 13.89 -0.55 -1.86
CA LYS A 382 12.49 -0.28 -1.47
C LYS A 382 12.32 -0.46 0.04
N LEU A 383 11.25 0.14 0.58
CA LEU A 383 10.85 0.02 1.97
C LEU A 383 9.75 -1.04 2.12
N ASP A 384 9.81 -1.83 3.18
CA ASP A 384 8.73 -2.72 3.59
C ASP A 384 8.15 -2.23 4.94
N PRO A 385 6.96 -1.61 4.95
CA PRO A 385 6.37 -1.09 6.17
C PRO A 385 5.73 -2.17 7.04
N LEU A 386 5.67 -3.43 6.57
CA LEU A 386 5.14 -4.56 7.32
C LEU A 386 6.13 -5.06 8.38
N ILE A 387 7.41 -4.72 8.22
CA ILE A 387 8.47 -5.15 9.13
C ILE A 387 8.62 -4.15 10.26
N CYS A 388 8.41 -4.60 11.49
CA CYS A 388 8.65 -3.79 12.67
C CYS A 388 10.16 -3.55 12.86
N LEU A 389 10.60 -2.31 12.62
CA LEU A 389 11.95 -1.85 12.92
C LEU A 389 12.37 -2.10 14.37
N GLU A 390 11.44 -2.32 15.31
CA GLU A 390 11.73 -2.61 16.72
C GLU A 390 11.78 -4.11 17.07
N SER A 391 11.18 -5.01 16.28
CA SER A 391 11.57 -6.44 16.34
C SER A 391 12.97 -6.63 15.75
N LEU A 392 13.29 -5.80 14.76
CA LEU A 392 14.65 -5.45 14.34
C LEU A 392 15.37 -4.52 15.34
N ILE A 393 14.75 -4.10 16.43
CA ILE A 393 15.34 -3.45 17.62
C ILE A 393 16.32 -4.36 18.35
N SER A 394 15.68 -5.37 18.93
CA SER A 394 16.28 -6.52 19.59
C SER A 394 17.07 -7.41 18.62
N SER A 395 16.92 -7.21 17.31
CA SER A 395 17.73 -7.86 16.28
C SER A 395 18.34 -6.90 15.25
N SER A 396 18.60 -5.65 15.62
CA SER A 396 19.21 -4.57 14.79
C SER A 396 18.57 -4.35 13.37
N ARG A 397 18.73 -3.15 12.78
CA ARG A 397 18.10 -2.63 11.51
C ARG A 397 17.90 -3.69 10.40
N PRO A 398 17.05 -3.49 9.37
CA PRO A 398 16.83 -4.50 8.31
C PRO A 398 18.11 -4.97 7.59
N SER A 399 19.19 -4.19 7.68
CA SER A 399 20.52 -4.52 7.20
C SER A 399 21.39 -5.35 8.18
N VAL A 400 20.94 -5.53 9.43
CA VAL A 400 21.66 -6.20 10.53
C VAL A 400 21.09 -7.58 10.89
N ILE A 401 19.91 -8.00 10.42
CA ILE A 401 19.54 -9.43 10.46
C ILE A 401 20.54 -10.28 9.66
N PRO A 402 20.91 -9.91 8.41
CA PRO A 402 21.94 -10.62 7.67
C PRO A 402 23.24 -10.71 8.47
N ILE A 403 23.62 -9.62 9.14
CA ILE A 403 24.84 -9.52 9.94
C ILE A 403 24.74 -10.40 11.17
N ASN A 404 23.71 -10.30 12.01
CA ASN A 404 23.56 -11.19 13.16
C ASN A 404 23.51 -12.66 12.72
N LEU A 405 22.88 -13.00 11.59
CA LEU A 405 22.87 -14.36 11.06
C LEU A 405 24.25 -14.79 10.52
N LEU A 406 25.01 -13.87 9.91
CA LEU A 406 26.39 -14.05 9.47
C LEU A 406 27.36 -14.18 10.67
N LEU A 407 27.13 -13.40 11.73
CA LEU A 407 27.82 -13.46 13.01
C LEU A 407 27.53 -14.79 13.70
N TYR A 408 26.26 -15.22 13.79
CA TYR A 408 25.84 -16.55 14.25
C TYR A 408 26.39 -17.69 13.37
N SER A 409 26.57 -17.47 12.06
CA SER A 409 27.24 -18.43 11.19
C SER A 409 28.72 -18.60 11.53
N SER A 410 29.34 -17.55 12.08
CA SER A 410 30.72 -17.61 12.56
C SER A 410 30.85 -18.40 13.86
N PHE A 411 29.79 -18.46 14.68
CA PHE A 411 29.70 -19.31 15.88
C PHE A 411 29.47 -20.80 15.57
N LEU A 412 28.91 -21.15 14.41
CA LEU A 412 28.58 -22.52 14.04
C LEU A 412 29.41 -22.98 12.83
N PRO A 413 30.39 -23.89 13.02
CA PRO A 413 31.28 -24.38 11.96
C PRO A 413 30.55 -24.96 10.73
N SER A 414 29.30 -25.42 10.89
CA SER A 414 28.48 -26.00 9.82
C SER A 414 27.86 -24.96 8.87
N LEU A 415 27.68 -23.71 9.31
CA LEU A 415 27.01 -22.65 8.56
C LEU A 415 27.97 -21.60 7.98
N ALA A 416 29.18 -21.55 8.52
CA ALA A 416 30.27 -20.67 8.11
C ALA A 416 30.65 -20.69 6.62
N PRO A 417 30.67 -21.83 5.89
CA PRO A 417 31.00 -21.82 4.47
C PRO A 417 29.80 -21.44 3.57
N VAL A 418 28.57 -21.42 4.10
CA VAL A 418 27.34 -21.30 3.30
C VAL A 418 26.71 -19.92 3.39
N LEU A 419 26.68 -19.31 4.58
CA LEU A 419 25.95 -18.06 4.80
C LEU A 419 26.69 -16.82 4.26
N PRO A 420 28.01 -16.65 4.44
CA PRO A 420 28.73 -15.49 3.90
C PRO A 420 28.67 -15.36 2.36
N PRO A 421 28.85 -16.42 1.57
CA PRO A 421 28.67 -16.35 0.12
C PRO A 421 27.23 -15.98 -0.27
N ARG A 422 26.23 -16.54 0.42
CA ARG A 422 24.81 -16.25 0.11
C ARG A 422 24.43 -14.80 0.41
N PHE A 423 24.99 -14.21 1.47
CA PHE A 423 24.74 -12.81 1.81
C PHE A 423 25.51 -11.83 0.91
N ALA A 424 26.76 -12.14 0.57
CA ALA A 424 27.52 -11.35 -0.41
C ALA A 424 26.85 -11.35 -1.80
N LEU A 425 26.29 -12.49 -2.22
CA LEU A 425 25.50 -12.59 -3.45
C LEU A 425 24.19 -11.78 -3.40
N SER A 426 23.67 -11.47 -2.21
CA SER A 426 22.46 -10.67 -2.01
C SER A 426 22.70 -9.15 -1.91
N ALA A 427 23.90 -8.67 -2.23
CA ALA A 427 24.31 -7.26 -2.21
C ALA A 427 24.14 -6.57 -0.84
N VAL A 428 24.28 -7.34 0.25
CA VAL A 428 24.34 -6.80 1.62
C VAL A 428 25.68 -6.10 1.81
N ASP A 429 25.66 -4.92 2.43
CA ASP A 429 26.89 -4.23 2.83
C ASP A 429 27.57 -4.99 3.98
N MET A 430 28.77 -5.51 3.70
CA MET A 430 29.53 -6.34 4.62
C MET A 430 30.37 -5.50 5.61
N GLU A 431 30.39 -4.17 5.47
CA GLU A 431 31.06 -3.24 6.39
C GLU A 431 30.16 -2.71 7.51
N GLU A 432 28.88 -3.10 7.50
CA GLU A 432 27.95 -2.72 8.55
C GLU A 432 28.34 -3.31 9.92
N LYS A 433 27.96 -2.57 10.97
CA LYS A 433 28.39 -2.80 12.35
C LYS A 433 27.24 -3.20 13.26
N ASP A 434 27.52 -4.05 14.24
CA ASP A 434 26.60 -4.40 15.32
C ASP A 434 26.46 -3.28 16.38
N TYR A 435 25.70 -3.55 17.44
CA TYR A 435 25.50 -2.60 18.55
C TYR A 435 26.82 -2.22 19.25
N ASP A 436 27.83 -3.09 19.23
CA ASP A 436 29.17 -2.86 19.78
C ASP A 436 30.15 -2.29 18.75
N SER A 437 29.64 -1.81 17.60
CA SER A 437 30.43 -1.28 16.50
C SER A 437 31.39 -2.30 15.85
N ARG A 438 31.13 -3.60 16.02
CA ARG A 438 31.91 -4.69 15.41
C ARG A 438 31.33 -5.06 14.06
N THR A 439 32.22 -5.27 13.09
CA THR A 439 31.86 -5.83 11.78
C THR A 439 31.88 -7.35 11.80
N ALA A 440 31.37 -7.98 10.74
CA ALA A 440 31.52 -9.42 10.50
C ALA A 440 32.96 -9.93 10.68
N LEU A 441 33.93 -9.11 10.27
CA LEU A 441 35.35 -9.45 10.36
C LEU A 441 35.85 -9.52 11.80
N HIS A 442 35.38 -8.65 12.71
CA HIS A 442 35.76 -8.69 14.13
C HIS A 442 35.36 -10.02 14.77
N VAL A 443 34.11 -10.43 14.58
CA VAL A 443 33.58 -11.65 15.20
C VAL A 443 34.16 -12.92 14.57
N ALA A 444 34.30 -12.96 13.25
CA ALA A 444 35.01 -14.08 12.59
C ALA A 444 36.46 -14.22 13.10
N SER A 445 37.10 -13.10 13.42
CA SER A 445 38.47 -13.06 13.93
C SER A 445 38.58 -13.50 15.38
N ALA A 446 37.64 -13.11 16.24
CA ALA A 446 37.57 -13.55 17.63
C ALA A 446 37.31 -15.06 17.76
N GLU A 447 36.37 -15.59 16.97
CA GLU A 447 36.05 -17.03 16.97
C GLU A 447 37.18 -17.89 16.39
N GLY A 448 37.95 -17.34 15.44
CA GLY A 448 39.05 -18.06 14.78
C GLY A 448 38.63 -18.78 13.49
N ASN A 449 37.56 -18.32 12.84
CA ASN A 449 37.02 -18.95 11.64
C ASN A 449 37.78 -18.50 10.38
N VAL A 450 38.80 -19.27 10.02
CA VAL A 450 39.72 -18.93 8.92
C VAL A 450 39.01 -18.81 7.57
N GLU A 451 38.02 -19.66 7.28
CA GLU A 451 37.30 -19.65 6.00
C GLU A 451 36.44 -18.39 5.84
N ALA A 452 35.75 -17.99 6.91
CA ALA A 452 34.97 -16.76 6.92
C ALA A 452 35.87 -15.51 6.78
N VAL A 453 37.04 -15.50 7.43
CA VAL A 453 38.02 -14.41 7.31
C VAL A 453 38.58 -14.31 5.89
N ILE A 454 38.94 -15.44 5.27
CA ILE A 454 39.40 -15.46 3.87
C ILE A 454 38.30 -14.95 2.94
N PHE A 455 37.04 -15.35 3.16
CA PHE A 455 35.92 -14.89 2.36
C PHE A 455 35.68 -13.37 2.49
N LEU A 456 35.72 -12.84 3.71
CA LEU A 456 35.49 -11.42 3.98
C LEU A 456 36.63 -10.53 3.47
N THR A 457 37.87 -10.99 3.56
CA THR A 457 39.06 -10.25 3.12
C THR A 457 39.31 -10.39 1.62
N GLY A 458 39.25 -11.61 1.09
CA GLY A 458 39.52 -11.92 -0.32
C GLY A 458 38.38 -11.55 -1.26
N THR A 459 37.15 -11.95 -0.92
CA THR A 459 35.99 -11.78 -1.82
C THR A 459 35.24 -10.47 -1.56
N CYS A 460 35.04 -10.09 -0.29
CA CYS A 460 34.23 -8.91 0.07
C CYS A 460 35.04 -7.63 0.30
N GLN A 461 36.38 -7.73 0.40
CA GLN A 461 37.31 -6.62 0.63
C GLN A 461 36.97 -5.69 1.83
N VAL A 462 36.50 -6.27 2.93
CA VAL A 462 36.11 -5.51 4.14
C VAL A 462 37.33 -4.83 4.77
N ASN A 463 37.19 -3.55 5.16
CA ASN A 463 38.28 -2.78 5.75
C ASN A 463 38.82 -3.40 7.08
N PRO A 464 40.13 -3.75 7.16
CA PRO A 464 40.72 -4.41 8.32
C PRO A 464 41.12 -3.44 9.45
N HIS A 465 40.97 -2.13 9.27
CA HIS A 465 41.35 -1.09 10.23
C HIS A 465 40.17 -0.49 10.99
N ILE A 466 38.95 -0.99 10.74
CA ILE A 466 37.77 -0.58 11.52
C ILE A 466 37.99 -0.95 12.98
N LYS A 467 37.66 -0.02 13.88
CA LYS A 467 37.69 -0.25 15.33
C LYS A 467 36.29 -0.49 15.87
N ASP A 468 36.22 -1.36 16.87
CA ASP A 468 35.01 -1.59 17.67
C ASP A 468 34.83 -0.52 18.78
N ARG A 469 33.82 -0.70 19.64
CA ARG A 469 33.54 0.18 20.79
C ARG A 469 34.70 0.23 21.81
N TRP A 470 35.51 -0.81 21.91
CA TRP A 470 36.64 -0.90 22.83
C TRP A 470 37.95 -0.39 22.23
N GLY A 471 37.93 0.01 20.94
CA GLY A 471 39.08 0.52 20.23
C GLY A 471 39.96 -0.56 19.61
N ASN A 472 39.53 -1.83 19.66
CA ASN A 472 40.24 -2.97 19.10
C ASN A 472 39.95 -3.09 17.60
N THR A 473 40.97 -3.52 16.85
CA THR A 473 40.80 -3.94 15.45
C THR A 473 40.55 -5.45 15.37
N PRO A 474 40.07 -6.00 14.24
CA PRO A 474 39.90 -7.45 14.07
C PRO A 474 41.20 -8.23 14.33
N LEU A 475 42.36 -7.64 14.05
CA LEU A 475 43.67 -8.23 14.34
C LEU A 475 43.96 -8.27 15.85
N ASP A 476 43.59 -7.23 16.58
CA ASP A 476 43.76 -7.16 18.03
C ASP A 476 42.86 -8.19 18.71
N ASP A 477 41.62 -8.35 18.25
CA ASP A 477 40.70 -9.40 18.71
C ASP A 477 41.31 -10.79 18.45
N ALA A 478 41.80 -11.06 17.24
CA ALA A 478 42.45 -12.34 16.93
C ALA A 478 43.67 -12.64 17.83
N ARG A 479 44.45 -11.62 18.20
CA ARG A 479 45.58 -11.75 19.12
C ARG A 479 45.12 -11.97 20.56
N GLN A 480 44.11 -11.22 21.01
CA GLN A 480 43.56 -11.33 22.36
C GLN A 480 43.01 -12.74 22.63
N PHE A 481 42.37 -13.36 21.63
CA PHE A 481 41.85 -14.72 21.73
C PHE A 481 42.84 -15.82 21.29
N GLY A 482 44.09 -15.48 20.94
CA GLY A 482 45.15 -16.43 20.62
C GLY A 482 44.92 -17.25 19.33
N ARG A 483 44.40 -16.62 18.28
CA ARG A 483 44.07 -17.27 16.99
C ARG A 483 45.17 -17.10 15.94
N ASP A 484 46.29 -17.80 16.10
CA ASP A 484 47.52 -17.62 15.28
C ASP A 484 47.30 -17.74 13.75
N ARG A 485 46.42 -18.65 13.31
CA ARG A 485 46.10 -18.84 11.89
C ARG A 485 45.39 -17.62 11.29
N VAL A 486 44.46 -17.03 12.03
CA VAL A 486 43.74 -15.82 11.60
C VAL A 486 44.66 -14.60 11.66
N VAL A 487 45.50 -14.49 12.68
CA VAL A 487 46.50 -13.42 12.81
C VAL A 487 47.42 -13.39 11.58
N SER A 488 47.84 -14.55 11.08
CA SER A 488 48.68 -14.65 9.88
C SER A 488 47.96 -14.10 8.64
N VAL A 489 46.72 -14.52 8.40
CA VAL A 489 45.90 -14.07 7.25
C VAL A 489 45.60 -12.57 7.32
N LEU A 490 45.21 -12.06 8.49
CA LEU A 490 44.90 -10.63 8.67
C LEU A 490 46.15 -9.75 8.56
N THR A 491 47.31 -10.22 9.04
CA THR A 491 48.57 -9.48 8.93
C THR A 491 49.02 -9.36 7.47
N GLU A 492 48.82 -10.42 6.68
CA GLU A 492 49.07 -10.40 5.24
C GLU A 492 48.10 -9.46 4.53
N TYR A 493 46.81 -9.56 4.86
CA TYR A 493 45.78 -8.71 4.27
C TYR A 493 45.95 -7.23 4.58
N GLN A 494 46.30 -6.85 5.82
CA GLN A 494 46.60 -5.46 6.20
C GLN A 494 47.77 -4.86 5.41
N ARG A 495 48.74 -5.68 4.97
CA ARG A 495 49.85 -5.22 4.12
C ARG A 495 49.43 -4.99 2.67
N LEU A 496 48.44 -5.76 2.20
CA LEU A 496 47.94 -5.72 0.84
C LEU A 496 46.78 -4.73 0.65
N TYR A 497 46.10 -4.33 1.73
CA TYR A 497 45.00 -3.38 1.66
C TYR A 497 45.52 -2.00 1.26
N PRO A 498 45.02 -1.39 0.17
CA PRO A 498 45.46 -0.08 -0.26
C PRO A 498 45.07 0.96 0.79
N CYS A 499 46.06 1.48 1.51
CA CYS A 499 45.86 2.56 2.46
C CYS A 499 45.58 3.84 1.67
N SER A 500 44.31 4.20 1.48
CA SER A 500 43.92 5.55 1.08
C SER A 500 44.15 6.48 2.26
N SER A 501 45.40 6.93 2.41
CA SER A 501 45.74 8.05 3.27
C SER A 501 45.09 9.31 2.69
N GLU A 502 44.06 9.79 3.41
CA GLU A 502 43.41 11.12 3.41
C GLU A 502 41.90 11.10 3.08
N SER A 503 41.11 10.80 4.12
CA SER A 503 39.80 11.42 4.28
C SER A 503 39.51 11.61 5.78
N GLN A 504 40.33 12.45 6.43
CA GLN A 504 39.86 13.17 7.60
C GLN A 504 39.17 14.43 7.10
N SER A 505 37.92 14.62 7.54
CA SER A 505 36.98 15.72 7.27
C SER A 505 36.39 15.86 5.85
N GLU A 506 35.43 15.00 5.51
CA GLU A 506 34.28 15.43 4.70
C GLU A 506 33.01 15.16 5.52
N THR A 507 32.22 16.21 5.77
CA THR A 507 30.93 16.12 6.46
C THR A 507 29.91 15.35 5.61
N GLU A 508 28.94 14.69 6.26
CA GLU A 508 27.90 13.84 5.65
C GLU A 508 27.14 14.50 4.47
N ASP A 509 27.13 15.82 4.36
CA ASP A 509 26.50 16.55 3.26
C ASP A 509 27.27 16.46 1.92
N GLN A 510 28.59 16.29 1.92
CA GLN A 510 29.37 16.25 0.68
C GLN A 510 29.28 14.90 -0.07
N ARG A 511 28.97 13.80 0.65
CA ARG A 511 28.72 12.49 0.03
C ARG A 511 27.40 12.43 -0.74
N LYS A 512 26.39 13.20 -0.35
CA LYS A 512 25.10 13.27 -1.06
C LYS A 512 25.21 13.96 -2.41
N LEU A 513 26.11 14.94 -2.58
CA LEU A 513 26.28 15.65 -3.85
C LEU A 513 26.97 14.80 -4.93
N ARG A 514 27.93 13.93 -4.58
CA ARG A 514 28.62 13.09 -5.59
C ARG A 514 27.72 11.99 -6.18
N HIS A 515 26.70 11.54 -5.46
CA HIS A 515 25.74 10.57 -6.00
C HIS A 515 24.73 11.17 -6.99
N ILE A 516 24.64 12.49 -7.09
CA ILE A 516 23.74 13.18 -8.02
C ILE A 516 24.41 13.40 -9.40
N GLU A 517 25.74 13.46 -9.47
CA GLU A 517 26.47 13.79 -10.71
C GLU A 517 26.99 12.57 -11.51
N GLY A 518 26.82 11.33 -11.01
CA GLY A 518 27.26 10.11 -11.70
C GLY A 518 26.31 9.58 -12.80
N GLY A 519 25.22 10.29 -13.10
CA GLY A 519 24.24 9.93 -14.13
C GLY A 519 24.68 10.32 -15.55
N GLY A 520 25.84 9.87 -15.99
CA GLY A 520 26.36 10.13 -17.35
C GLY A 520 26.74 8.83 -18.05
N LEU A 521 25.93 8.39 -19.00
CA LEU A 521 26.24 7.29 -19.92
C LEU A 521 27.59 7.52 -20.62
N SER A 522 28.51 6.55 -20.54
CA SER A 522 29.53 6.39 -21.58
C SER A 522 29.49 4.96 -22.12
N GLN A 523 29.26 4.89 -23.44
CA GLN A 523 29.33 3.70 -24.26
C GLN A 523 30.80 3.31 -24.44
N THR A 524 31.27 2.26 -23.80
CA THR A 524 32.35 1.37 -24.28
C THR A 524 32.48 0.23 -23.30
N ASP A 525 32.04 -0.96 -23.73
CA ASP A 525 32.65 -2.28 -23.46
C ASP A 525 31.60 -3.38 -23.61
N ARG A 526 31.25 -3.61 -24.89
CA ARG A 526 30.76 -4.91 -25.35
C ARG A 526 31.98 -5.80 -25.52
N THR A 527 32.17 -6.80 -24.65
CA THR A 527 32.61 -8.17 -25.02
C THR A 527 32.81 -9.02 -23.75
N CYS A 528 32.49 -10.32 -23.87
CA CYS A 528 32.64 -11.41 -22.88
C CYS A 528 31.55 -11.40 -21.78
N LEU A 529 30.65 -12.37 -21.67
CA LEU A 529 30.84 -13.81 -21.75
C LEU A 529 29.60 -14.53 -22.31
N THR A 530 29.85 -15.40 -23.28
CA THR A 530 29.02 -16.57 -23.61
C THR A 530 29.56 -17.73 -22.78
N ILE A 531 28.70 -18.44 -22.06
CA ILE A 531 28.59 -19.90 -21.88
C ILE A 531 27.23 -20.14 -21.21
#